data_AF-B7CAT3-F1
#
_entry.id   AF-B7CAT3-F1
#
_cell.length_a   1.000
_cell.length_b   1.000
_cell.length_c   1.000
_cell.angle_alpha   90.00
_cell.angle_beta   90.00
_cell.angle_gamma   90.00
#
_symmetry.space_group_name_H-M   'P 1'
#
loop_
_entity.id
_entity.type
_entity.pdbx_description
1 polymer ?
#
loop_
_entity_poly.entity_id
_entity_poly.type
_entity_poly.pdbx_seq_one_letter_code
_entity_poly.pdbx_strand_id
1 'polypeptide(L)'
;MDERIYQIVEQIVEIHQKAYEFYLPLVEDVCSRTVSEAELSHLLDYLLDLACDEKILELYKRVCRSICIYIPVVLRVILTHIGKCGKRKIVIQQIFLKRKENKVFQIL
;
A
#
# COMPACT_ATOMS: atom_id res chain seq x y z
N MET A 1 -32.78 11.79 12.79
CA MET A 1 -31.50 12.05 12.11
C MET A 1 -31.80 13.03 10.98
N ASP A 2 -31.00 14.09 10.82
CA ASP A 2 -31.28 15.21 9.90
C ASP A 2 -31.18 14.74 8.43
N GLU A 3 -32.19 15.02 7.62
CA GLU A 3 -32.27 14.65 6.19
C GLU A 3 -31.06 15.19 5.39
N ARG A 4 -30.52 16.34 5.79
CA ARG A 4 -29.30 16.92 5.19
C ARG A 4 -28.06 16.09 5.49
N ILE A 5 -28.01 15.41 6.64
CA ILE A 5 -26.91 14.49 6.97
C ILE A 5 -26.94 13.30 6.02
N TYR A 6 -28.11 12.74 5.70
CA TYR A 6 -28.23 11.63 4.76
C TYR A 6 -27.77 12.02 3.35
N GLN A 7 -28.17 13.20 2.86
CA GLN A 7 -27.73 13.71 1.55
C GLN A 7 -26.21 13.90 1.46
N ILE A 8 -25.57 14.32 2.56
CA ILE A 8 -24.10 14.46 2.61
C ILE A 8 -23.44 13.09 2.60
N VAL A 9 -23.96 12.13 3.37
CA VAL A 9 -23.43 10.76 3.40
C VAL A 9 -23.52 10.10 2.02
N GLU A 10 -24.63 10.28 1.31
CA GLU A 10 -24.80 9.77 -0.05
C GLU A 10 -23.78 10.36 -1.03
N GLN A 11 -23.55 11.68 -0.97
CA GLN A 11 -22.52 12.34 -1.78
C GLN A 11 -21.10 11.83 -1.47
N ILE A 12 -20.79 11.57 -0.20
CA ILE A 12 -19.49 10.99 0.21
C ILE A 12 -19.31 9.60 -0.41
N VAL A 13 -20.35 8.76 -0.36
CA VAL A 13 -20.32 7.42 -0.96
C VAL A 13 -20.10 7.50 -2.48
N GLU A 14 -20.79 8.41 -3.17
CA GLU A 14 -20.59 8.61 -4.61
C GLU A 14 -19.17 9.06 -4.95
N ILE A 15 -18.58 9.97 -4.16
CA ILE A 15 -17.20 10.44 -4.36
C ILE A 15 -16.22 9.27 -4.21
N HIS A 16 -16.39 8.44 -3.17
CA HIS A 16 -15.54 7.27 -2.98
C HIS A 16 -15.69 6.24 -4.10
N GLN A 17 -16.91 6.03 -4.61
CA GLN A 17 -17.13 5.13 -5.74
C GLN A 17 -16.45 5.65 -7.02
N LYS A 18 -16.57 6.95 -7.32
CA LYS A 18 -15.88 7.59 -8.46
C LYS A 18 -14.37 7.51 -8.31
N ALA A 19 -13.85 7.72 -7.12
CA ALA A 19 -12.42 7.57 -6.84
C ALA A 19 -11.96 6.13 -7.07
N TYR A 20 -12.73 5.14 -6.62
CA TYR A 20 -12.40 3.73 -6.83
C TYR A 20 -12.32 3.38 -8.31
N GLU A 21 -13.33 3.79 -9.10
CA GLU A 21 -13.36 3.58 -10.55
C GLU A 21 -12.19 4.26 -11.28
N PHE A 22 -11.75 5.42 -10.79
CA PHE A 22 -10.61 6.13 -11.33
C PHE A 22 -9.26 5.46 -10.99
N TYR A 23 -9.05 5.05 -9.74
CA TYR A 23 -7.78 4.51 -9.29
C TYR A 23 -7.57 3.03 -9.60
N LEU A 24 -8.64 2.25 -9.73
CA LEU A 24 -8.55 0.83 -10.06
C LEU A 24 -7.68 0.55 -11.31
N PRO A 25 -7.93 1.15 -12.49
CA PRO A 25 -7.10 0.90 -13.67
C PRO A 25 -5.65 1.37 -13.51
N LEU A 26 -5.40 2.44 -12.73
CA LEU A 26 -4.05 2.92 -12.43
C LEU A 26 -3.27 1.90 -11.58
N VAL A 27 -3.93 1.34 -10.57
CA VAL A 27 -3.35 0.29 -9.72
C VAL A 27 -3.06 -0.97 -10.54
N GLU A 28 -3.94 -1.34 -11.45
CA GLU A 28 -3.73 -2.48 -12.34
C GLU A 28 -2.55 -2.28 -13.30
N ASP A 29 -2.46 -1.09 -13.91
CA ASP A 29 -1.32 -0.72 -14.75
C ASP A 29 -0.01 -0.77 -13.95
N VAL A 30 0.06 -0.06 -12.81
CA VAL A 30 1.25 -0.01 -11.96
C VAL A 30 1.66 -1.40 -11.43
N CYS A 31 0.71 -2.28 -11.16
CA CYS A 31 1.01 -3.65 -10.73
C CYS A 31 1.43 -4.58 -11.88
N SER A 32 1.17 -4.21 -13.13
CA SER A 32 1.46 -5.05 -14.32
C SER A 32 2.84 -4.79 -14.94
N ARG A 33 3.48 -3.66 -14.59
CA ARG A 33 4.76 -3.24 -15.18
C ARG A 33 5.77 -2.80 -14.12
N THR A 34 7.01 -2.62 -14.55
CA THR A 34 8.02 -1.93 -13.75
C THR A 34 7.70 -0.43 -13.75
N VAL A 35 7.59 0.17 -12.57
CA VAL A 35 7.30 1.60 -12.39
C VAL A 35 8.43 2.30 -11.65
N SER A 36 8.52 3.62 -11.79
CA SER A 36 9.50 4.41 -11.03
C SER A 36 9.07 4.56 -9.57
N GLU A 37 10.03 4.78 -8.67
CA GLU A 37 9.76 5.03 -7.25
C GLU A 37 8.87 6.27 -7.04
N ALA A 38 9.10 7.34 -7.81
CA ALA A 38 8.31 8.58 -7.70
C ALA A 38 6.85 8.36 -8.12
N GLU A 39 6.62 7.67 -9.24
CA GLU A 39 5.28 7.32 -9.73
C GLU A 39 4.52 6.46 -8.71
N LEU A 40 5.21 5.49 -8.12
CA LEU A 40 4.68 4.61 -7.09
C LEU A 40 4.35 5.36 -5.80
N SER A 41 5.24 6.25 -5.35
CA SER A 41 5.04 7.07 -4.15
C SER A 41 3.81 7.96 -4.31
N HIS A 42 3.69 8.65 -5.44
CA HIS A 42 2.54 9.51 -5.71
C HIS A 42 1.23 8.72 -5.70
N LEU A 43 1.19 7.55 -6.34
CA LEU A 43 -0.01 6.70 -6.32
C LEU A 43 -0.37 6.25 -4.90
N LEU A 44 0.62 5.86 -4.08
CA LEU A 44 0.39 5.45 -2.71
C LEU A 44 -0.12 6.60 -1.83
N ASP A 45 0.41 7.82 -2.00
CA ASP A 45 -0.05 9.01 -1.28
C ASP A 45 -1.53 9.30 -1.60
N TYR A 46 -1.91 9.28 -2.87
CA TYR A 46 -3.31 9.49 -3.30
C TYR A 46 -4.27 8.43 -2.76
N LEU A 47 -3.86 7.15 -2.76
CA LEU A 47 -4.68 6.07 -2.21
C LEU A 47 -4.80 6.17 -0.69
N LEU A 48 -3.74 6.62 0.00
CA LEU A 48 -3.74 6.77 1.45
C LEU A 48 -4.68 7.90 1.90
N ASP A 49 -4.72 9.02 1.16
CA ASP A 49 -5.63 10.14 1.42
C ASP A 49 -7.12 9.73 1.38
N LEU A 50 -7.43 8.64 0.67
CA LEU A 50 -8.77 8.13 0.45
C LEU A 50 -9.05 6.79 1.18
N ALA A 51 -8.10 6.30 1.99
CA ALA A 51 -8.14 4.99 2.63
C ALA A 51 -9.20 4.82 3.74
N CYS A 52 -10.00 5.86 4.00
CA CYS A 52 -11.21 5.76 4.82
C CYS A 52 -12.26 4.85 4.17
N ASP A 53 -12.24 4.71 2.84
CA ASP A 53 -13.08 3.75 2.11
C ASP A 53 -12.37 2.39 1.99
N GLU A 54 -13.10 1.31 2.33
CA GLU A 54 -12.54 -0.05 2.35
C GLU A 54 -12.04 -0.53 0.98
N LYS A 55 -12.70 -0.12 -0.11
CA LYS A 55 -12.31 -0.53 -1.46
C LYS A 55 -11.01 0.16 -1.87
N ILE A 56 -10.86 1.45 -1.55
CA ILE A 56 -9.60 2.17 -1.75
C ILE A 56 -8.48 1.58 -0.90
N LEU A 57 -8.75 1.25 0.36
CA LEU A 57 -7.77 0.60 1.22
C LEU A 57 -7.30 -0.74 0.64
N GLU A 58 -8.18 -1.50 -0.02
CA GLU A 58 -7.80 -2.73 -0.69
C GLU A 58 -6.91 -2.47 -1.92
N LEU A 59 -7.17 -1.41 -2.69
CA LEU A 59 -6.27 -0.96 -3.76
C LEU A 59 -4.88 -0.60 -3.23
N TYR A 60 -4.80 0.16 -2.14
CA TYR A 60 -3.54 0.48 -1.46
C TYR A 60 -2.78 -0.80 -1.08
N LYS A 61 -3.46 -1.75 -0.43
CA LYS A 61 -2.87 -3.04 -0.05
C LYS A 61 -2.42 -3.85 -1.26
N ARG A 62 -3.13 -3.78 -2.40
CA ARG A 62 -2.76 -4.48 -3.64
C ARG A 62 -1.44 -3.93 -4.20
N VAL A 63 -1.29 -2.61 -4.26
CA VAL A 63 -0.02 -1.95 -4.63
C VAL A 63 1.08 -2.33 -3.63
N CYS A 64 0.84 -2.28 -2.32
CA CYS A 64 1.84 -2.70 -1.34
C CYS A 64 2.25 -4.17 -1.51
N ARG A 65 1.33 -5.07 -1.88
CA ARG A 65 1.63 -6.49 -2.13
C ARG A 65 2.46 -6.69 -3.39
N SER A 66 2.16 -5.98 -4.47
CA SER A 66 2.96 -6.04 -5.71
C SER A 66 4.37 -5.51 -5.48
N ILE A 67 4.52 -4.42 -4.71
CA ILE A 67 5.84 -3.90 -4.30
C ILE A 67 6.52 -4.84 -3.32
N CYS A 68 5.81 -5.46 -2.36
CA CYS A 68 6.38 -6.37 -1.36
C CYS A 68 7.22 -7.51 -1.96
N ILE A 69 6.93 -7.91 -3.19
CA ILE A 69 7.74 -8.89 -3.93
C ILE A 69 9.14 -8.34 -4.24
N TYR A 70 9.28 -7.02 -4.43
CA TYR A 70 10.53 -6.27 -4.63
C TYR A 70 11.18 -5.76 -3.31
N ILE A 71 10.55 -6.00 -2.15
CA ILE A 71 10.94 -5.40 -0.86
C ILE A 71 12.23 -5.90 -0.18
N PRO A 72 13.03 -6.91 -0.63
CA PRO A 72 14.40 -6.96 -0.09
C PRO A 72 15.22 -5.70 -0.45
N VAL A 73 14.80 -4.90 -1.45
CA VAL A 73 15.48 -3.67 -1.87
C VAL A 73 14.94 -2.44 -1.16
N VAL A 74 13.62 -2.23 -1.12
CA VAL A 74 13.01 -1.09 -0.43
C VAL A 74 13.14 -1.20 1.09
N LEU A 75 13.07 -2.42 1.67
CA LEU A 75 13.40 -2.62 3.08
C LEU A 75 14.86 -2.28 3.35
N ARG A 76 15.79 -2.51 2.40
CA ARG A 76 17.20 -2.11 2.56
C ARG A 76 17.35 -0.60 2.57
N VAL A 77 16.65 0.12 1.68
CA VAL A 77 16.65 1.60 1.63
C VAL A 77 16.05 2.15 2.93
N ILE A 78 14.86 1.69 3.31
CA ILE A 78 14.20 2.08 4.57
C ILE A 78 15.06 1.70 5.80
N LEU A 79 15.70 0.52 5.83
CA LEU A 79 16.65 0.14 6.91
C LEU A 79 17.93 0.99 6.91
N THR A 80 18.39 1.49 5.76
CA THR A 80 19.57 2.37 5.67
C THR A 80 19.23 3.79 6.14
N HIS A 81 18.00 4.25 5.89
CA HIS A 81 17.48 5.52 6.40
C HIS A 81 17.09 5.46 7.89
N ILE A 82 16.46 4.38 8.35
CA ILE A 82 16.17 4.14 9.78
C ILE A 82 17.46 3.86 10.56
N GLY A 83 18.48 3.24 9.95
CA GLY A 83 19.79 2.99 10.56
C GLY A 83 20.57 4.25 10.94
N LYS A 84 20.17 5.43 10.44
CA LYS A 84 20.69 6.74 10.86
C LYS A 84 19.93 7.33 12.07
N CYS A 85 18.74 6.82 12.40
CA CYS A 85 18.03 7.14 13.64
C CYS A 85 18.25 6.03 14.67
N GLY A 86 19.03 6.36 15.70
CA GLY A 86 19.54 5.42 16.68
C GLY A 86 18.49 4.53 17.36
N LYS A 87 18.88 3.24 17.48
CA LYS A 87 18.51 2.28 18.52
C LYS A 87 17.02 1.91 18.63
N ARG A 88 16.61 0.86 17.92
CA ARG A 88 15.78 -0.24 18.46
C ARG A 88 15.90 -1.48 17.54
N LYS A 89 16.98 -2.24 17.74
CA LYS A 89 17.50 -3.25 16.80
C LYS A 89 17.16 -4.71 17.14
N ILE A 90 16.20 -5.01 18.01
CA ILE A 90 16.08 -6.37 18.58
C ILE A 90 14.76 -7.11 18.22
N VAL A 91 13.67 -6.42 17.92
CA VAL A 91 12.36 -7.09 17.70
C VAL A 91 12.15 -7.56 16.25
N ILE A 92 12.73 -6.86 15.27
CA ILE A 92 12.48 -7.14 13.84
C ILE A 92 13.33 -8.32 13.31
N GLN A 93 14.51 -8.60 13.90
CA GLN A 93 15.32 -9.77 13.54
C GLN A 93 14.60 -11.10 13.82
N GLN A 94 13.73 -11.14 14.83
CA GLN A 94 12.99 -12.36 15.18
C GLN A 94 11.85 -12.67 14.20
N ILE A 95 11.19 -11.65 13.64
CA ILE A 95 10.14 -11.84 12.63
C ILE A 95 10.76 -12.30 11.29
N PHE A 96 11.94 -11.78 10.94
CA PHE A 96 12.66 -12.16 9.71
C PHE A 96 13.23 -13.59 9.76
N LEU A 97 13.77 -14.03 10.91
CA LEU A 97 14.26 -15.41 11.08
C LEU A 97 13.11 -16.43 11.03
N LYS A 98 11.96 -16.14 11.65
CA LYS A 98 10.78 -17.03 11.59
C LYS A 98 10.20 -17.21 10.18
N ARG A 99 10.32 -16.22 9.30
CA ARG A 99 9.86 -16.35 7.90
C ARG A 99 10.87 -17.04 6.97
N LYS A 100 12.16 -17.06 7.32
CA LYS A 100 13.20 -17.75 6.54
C LYS A 100 13.13 -19.27 6.65
N GLU A 101 12.54 -19.80 7.71
CA GLU A 101 12.35 -21.25 7.90
C GLU A 101 11.18 -21.83 7.09
N ASN A 102 10.18 -21.01 6.74
CA ASN A 102 9.12 -21.41 5.81
C ASN A 102 9.56 -21.20 4.35
N LYS A 103 10.45 -22.09 3.88
CA LYS A 103 10.59 -22.43 2.44
C LYS A 103 9.18 -22.74 1.92
N VAL A 104 8.69 -22.21 0.80
CA VAL A 104 9.02 -22.56 -0.59
C VAL A 104 8.40 -21.47 -1.48
N PHE A 105 9.21 -20.75 -2.25
CA PHE A 105 8.76 -20.10 -3.48
C PHE A 105 9.59 -20.69 -4.61
N GLN A 106 9.15 -21.86 -5.10
CA GLN A 106 9.48 -22.29 -6.45
C GLN A 106 8.68 -21.40 -7.40
N ILE A 107 9.40 -20.66 -8.23
CA ILE A 107 8.88 -19.97 -9.39
C ILE A 107 8.93 -20.99 -10.53
N LEU A 108 7.76 -21.45 -10.98
CA LEU A 108 7.45 -21.89 -12.33
C LEU A 108 5.99 -21.50 -12.60
#